data_AF-A0AB39MMS3-F1
#
_entry.id   AF-A0AB39MMS3-F1
#
_cell.length_a   1.000
_cell.length_b   1.000
_cell.length_c   1.000
_cell.angle_alpha   90.00
_cell.angle_beta   90.00
_cell.angle_gamma   90.00
#
_symmetry.space_group_name_H-M   'P 1'
#
loop_
_entity.id
_entity.type
_entity.pdbx_description
1 polymer ?
#
loop_
_entity_poly.entity_id
_entity_poly.type
_entity_poly.pdbx_seq_one_letter_code
_entity_poly.pdbx_strand_id
1 'polypeptide(L)' 'MTPLLTAEGTSRTVQTGKWKNHYNEAGTGRPVLMLHGSGPGAMGWNTFGPNMRRLPNASG' A
#
# COMPACT_ATOMS: atom_id res chain seq x y z
N MET A 1 7.41 -16.85 -11.26
CA MET A 1 8.16 -15.65 -10.83
C MET A 1 7.11 -14.65 -10.38
N THR A 2 7.04 -14.37 -9.08
CA THR A 2 6.01 -13.48 -8.52
C THR A 2 6.21 -12.07 -9.06
N PRO A 3 5.20 -11.41 -9.66
CA PRO A 3 5.37 -10.04 -10.14
C PRO A 3 5.80 -9.13 -8.98
N LEU A 4 6.87 -8.36 -9.21
CA LEU A 4 7.40 -7.42 -8.24
C LEU A 4 6.39 -6.29 -8.04
N LEU A 5 5.90 -6.12 -6.81
CA LEU A 5 5.04 -4.99 -6.47
C LEU A 5 5.83 -3.68 -6.53
N THR A 6 5.39 -2.77 -7.40
CA THR A 6 5.91 -1.42 -7.55
C THR A 6 4.98 -0.38 -6.93
N ALA A 7 5.50 0.80 -6.62
CA ALA A 7 4.71 1.88 -6.04
C ALA A 7 3.61 2.31 -7.03
N GLU A 8 3.98 2.37 -8.30
CA GLU A 8 3.16 2.80 -9.41
C GLU A 8 2.07 1.76 -9.71
N GLY A 9 2.43 0.48 -9.77
CA GLY A 9 1.48 -0.60 -10.10
C GLY A 9 0.40 -0.82 -9.05
N THR A 10 0.73 -0.52 -7.79
CA THR A 10 -0.20 -0.66 -6.65
C THR A 10 -0.94 0.65 -6.32
N SER A 11 -0.65 1.74 -7.02
CA SER A 11 -1.19 3.07 -6.74
C SER A 11 -2.70 3.13 -6.94
N ARG A 12 -3.44 3.59 -5.92
CA ARG A 12 -4.89 3.81 -5.93
C ARG A 12 -5.23 5.12 -5.24
N THR A 13 -6.44 5.61 -5.50
CA THR A 13 -7.01 6.75 -4.74
C THR A 13 -8.45 6.46 -4.35
N VAL A 14 -8.87 6.96 -3.19
CA VAL A 14 -10.25 6.87 -2.72
C VAL A 14 -10.69 8.22 -2.18
N GLN A 15 -11.90 8.63 -2.54
CA GLN A 15 -12.54 9.80 -1.94
C GLN A 15 -13.12 9.39 -0.59
N THR A 16 -12.68 10.05 0.48
CA THR A 16 -13.32 10.04 1.79
C THR A 16 -13.98 11.39 2.01
N GLY A 17 -14.77 11.56 3.08
CA GLY A 17 -15.55 12.78 3.39
C GLY A 17 -15.01 14.06 2.73
N LYS A 18 -13.94 14.64 3.27
CA LYS A 18 -13.31 15.84 2.67
C LYS A 18 -12.11 15.55 1.76
N TRP A 19 -11.45 14.40 1.92
CA TRP A 19 -10.11 14.19 1.37
C TRP A 19 -10.06 13.07 0.34
N LYS A 20 -9.36 13.33 -0.77
CA LYS A 20 -8.93 12.30 -1.73
C LYS A 20 -7.63 11.70 -1.22
N ASN A 21 -7.68 10.47 -0.73
CA ASN A 21 -6.52 9.80 -0.16
C ASN A 21 -5.88 8.90 -1.21
N HIS A 22 -4.56 8.95 -1.29
CA HIS A 22 -3.74 7.99 -2.03
C HIS A 22 -3.39 6.82 -1.11
N TYR A 23 -3.40 5.61 -1.68
CA TYR A 23 -2.97 4.40 -1.00
C TYR A 23 -2.40 3.40 -2.00
N ASN A 24 -1.69 2.39 -1.48
CA ASN A 24 -1.19 1.27 -2.27
C ASN A 24 -1.97 0.01 -1.90
N GLU A 25 -2.51 -0.67 -2.92
CA GLU A 25 -3.27 -1.90 -2.76
C GLU A 25 -2.64 -3.02 -3.58
N ALA A 26 -2.54 -4.19 -2.97
CA ALA A 26 -2.08 -5.40 -3.61
C ALA A 26 -2.65 -6.63 -2.90
N GLY A 27 -2.88 -7.69 -3.67
CA GLY A 27 -3.28 -8.97 -3.12
C GLY A 27 -4.77 -9.15 -2.85
N THR A 28 -5.11 -10.28 -2.24
CA THR A 28 -6.50 -10.68 -1.94
C THR A 28 -6.63 -11.38 -0.59
N GLY A 29 -7.86 -11.51 -0.09
CA GLY A 29 -8.17 -12.17 1.18
C GLY A 29 -8.49 -11.19 2.31
N ARG A 30 -8.09 -11.54 3.54
CA ARG A 30 -8.40 -10.71 4.72
C ARG A 30 -7.60 -9.40 4.67
N PRO A 31 -8.26 -8.22 4.75
CA PRO A 31 -7.57 -6.95 4.59
C PRO A 31 -6.63 -6.66 5.76
N VAL A 32 -5.48 -6.07 5.45
CA VAL A 32 -4.51 -5.53 6.41
C VAL A 32 -4.25 -4.09 6.04
N LEU A 33 -4.48 -3.17 6.96
CA LEU A 33 -4.22 -1.75 6.76
C LEU A 33 -2.87 -1.39 7.40
N MET A 34 -2.01 -0.74 6.63
CA MET A 34 -0.70 -0.28 7.07
C MET A 34 -0.70 1.25 7.15
N LEU A 35 -0.51 1.81 8.34
CA LEU A 35 -0.58 3.24 8.61
C LEU A 35 0.80 3.78 8.97
N HIS A 36 1.30 4.76 8.21
CA HIS A 36 2.62 5.36 8.45
C HIS A 36 2.60 6.29 9.67
N GLY A 37 3.79 6.54 10.24
CA GLY A 37 3.97 7.53 11.29
C GLY A 37 3.90 8.98 10.76
N SER A 38 3.99 9.96 11.65
CA SER A 38 3.85 11.39 11.33
C SER A 38 5.16 12.11 10.99
N GLY A 39 6.27 11.38 10.83
CA GLY A 39 7.58 11.97 10.54
C GLY A 39 7.62 12.70 9.18
N PRO A 40 8.47 13.73 9.01
CA PRO A 40 8.62 14.42 7.73
C PRO A 40 8.94 13.44 6.59
N GLY A 41 8.15 13.49 5.51
CA GLY A 41 8.32 12.62 4.35
C GLY A 41 7.79 11.18 4.53
N ALA A 42 7.18 10.85 5.66
CA ALA A 42 6.55 9.55 5.85
C ALA A 42 5.34 9.41 4.89
N MET A 43 5.40 8.37 4.06
CA MET A 43 4.35 7.98 3.13
C MET A 43 4.14 6.47 3.22
N GLY A 44 2.94 6.00 2.89
CA GLY A 44 2.57 4.58 2.98
C GLY A 44 3.59 3.65 2.30
N TRP A 45 3.92 3.93 1.04
CA TRP A 45 4.86 3.09 0.29
C TRP A 45 6.29 3.10 0.82
N ASN A 46 6.85 4.28 1.12
CA ASN A 46 8.22 4.39 1.64
C ASN A 46 8.37 3.74 3.02
N THR A 47 7.29 3.67 3.79
CA THR A 47 7.27 3.06 5.12
C THR A 47 7.03 1.54 5.05
N PHE A 48 6.10 1.07 4.23
CA PHE A 48 5.61 -0.32 4.28
C PHE A 48 5.69 -1.12 2.99
N GLY A 49 6.15 -0.54 1.87
CA GLY A 49 6.34 -1.29 0.62
C GLY A 49 7.15 -2.59 0.79
N PRO A 50 8.25 -2.60 1.58
CA PRO A 50 8.98 -3.83 1.88
C PRO A 50 8.16 -4.88 2.67
N ASN A 51 7.29 -4.46 3.58
CA ASN A 51 6.42 -5.34 4.35
C ASN A 51 5.31 -5.92 3.48
N MET A 52 4.70 -5.08 2.63
CA MET A 52 3.65 -5.48 1.69
C MET A 52 4.15 -6.59 0.76
N ARG A 53 5.37 -6.48 0.22
CA ARG A 53 6.00 -7.50 -0.63
C ARG A 53 6.21 -8.87 0.04
N ARG A 54 6.15 -8.95 1.37
CA ARG A 54 6.35 -10.19 2.15
C ARG A 54 5.05 -10.83 2.59
N LEU A 55 3.90 -10.18 2.39
CA LEU A 55 2.62 -10.79 2.75
C LEU A 55 2.29 -11.94 1.77
N PRO A 56 1.80 -13.09 2.27
CA PRO A 56 1.62 -14.30 1.45
C PRO A 56 0.73 -14.11 0.22
N ASN A 57 -0.26 -13.22 0.31
CA ASN A 57 -1.24 -13.01 -0.75
C ASN A 57 -1.05 -11.67 -1.48
N ALA A 58 0.10 -10.99 -1.31
CA ALA A 58 0.29 -9.65 -1.85
C ALA A 58 0.44 -9.59 -3.37
N SER A 59 0.76 -10.73 -3.98
CA SER A 59 0.82 -10.88 -5.44
C SER A 59 -0.42 -11.67 -5.84
N GLY A 60 -1.37 -10.95 -6.43
CA GLY A 60 -2.50 -11.57 -7.13
C GLY A 60 -2.03 -12.22 -8.42
#